data_AF-A0A4W2FUU3-F1
#
_entry.id   AF-A0A4W2FUU3-F1
#
_cell.length_a   1.000
_cell.length_b   1.000
_cell.length_c   1.000
_cell.angle_alpha   90.00
_cell.angle_beta   90.00
_cell.angle_gamma   90.00
#
_symmetry.space_group_name_H-M   'P 1'
#
loop_
_entity.id
_entity.type
_entity.pdbx_description
1 polymer ?
#
loop_
_entity_poly.entity_id
_entity_poly.type
_entity_poly.pdbx_seq_one_letter_code
_entity_poly.pdbx_strand_id
1 'polypeptide(L)'
;MQPASAKWYDRRDYVFIEFCVEDSKDVNVNFEKSKLTFSCLGGSDNFKHLNEIDLFHCIDPNDSKHKRTDRSILCCLRKGESGQSWPRLTKERAKMMNNMGGDEDVDLPEVDGADDDSQDSDDEKMPDLE
;
A
#
# COMPACT_ATOMS: atom_id res chain seq x y z
N MET A 1 -1.55 -17.44 -6.57
CA MET A 1 -0.65 -16.92 -5.53
C MET A 1 -0.18 -15.56 -6.00
N GLN A 2 -0.44 -14.51 -5.23
CA GLN A 2 -0.05 -13.15 -5.59
C GLN A 2 0.33 -12.35 -4.34
N PRO A 3 1.13 -11.28 -4.46
CA PRO A 3 1.39 -10.40 -3.33
C PRO A 3 0.08 -9.78 -2.79
N ALA A 4 -0.06 -9.71 -1.47
CA ALA A 4 -1.08 -8.86 -0.87
C ALA A 4 -0.72 -7.39 -1.11
N SER A 5 -1.74 -6.55 -1.30
CA SER A 5 -1.53 -5.11 -1.26
C SER A 5 -1.07 -4.69 0.13
N ALA A 6 -0.17 -3.73 0.20
CA ALA A 6 0.37 -3.26 1.47
C ALA A 6 0.55 -1.75 1.47
N LYS A 7 0.41 -1.18 2.66
CA LYS A 7 0.73 0.21 2.98
C LYS A 7 1.80 0.23 4.04
N TRP A 8 2.66 1.24 4.04
CA TRP A 8 3.71 1.35 5.03
C TRP A 8 3.96 2.81 5.44
N TYR A 9 4.56 2.98 6.61
CA TYR A 9 5.04 4.27 7.12
C TYR A 9 6.09 4.03 8.21
N ASP A 10 6.91 5.02 8.50
CA ASP A 10 7.89 4.93 9.58
C ASP A 10 7.66 5.95 10.71
N ARG A 11 8.29 5.66 11.84
CA ARG A 11 8.45 6.52 13.02
C ARG A 11 9.91 6.46 13.45
N ARG A 12 10.29 7.21 14.49
CA ARG A 12 11.67 7.28 14.98
C ARG A 12 12.34 5.90 15.09
N ASP A 13 11.68 4.95 15.75
CA ASP A 13 12.29 3.65 16.10
C ASP A 13 11.69 2.46 15.36
N TYR A 14 10.62 2.66 14.61
CA TYR A 14 9.85 1.56 14.01
C TYR A 14 9.44 1.88 12.57
N VAL A 15 9.32 0.83 11.76
CA VAL A 15 8.64 0.84 10.47
C VAL A 15 7.40 -0.02 10.59
N PHE A 16 6.27 0.46 10.06
CA PHE A 16 5.00 -0.24 10.08
C PHE A 16 4.63 -0.63 8.66
N ILE A 17 4.20 -1.88 8.47
CA ILE A 17 3.73 -2.40 7.19
C ILE A 17 2.41 -3.10 7.45
N GLU A 18 1.35 -2.65 6.78
CA GLU A 18 0.01 -3.24 6.86
C GLU A 18 -0.30 -3.98 5.57
N PHE A 19 -0.47 -5.30 5.66
CA PHE A 19 -0.97 -6.13 4.56
C PHE A 19 -2.50 -6.16 4.59
N CYS A 20 -3.14 -5.69 3.52
CA CYS A 20 -4.59 -5.58 3.40
C CYS A 20 -5.18 -6.92 2.91
N VAL A 21 -5.28 -7.89 3.81
CA VAL A 21 -5.94 -9.18 3.55
C VAL A 21 -7.05 -9.41 4.57
N GLU A 22 -8.29 -9.35 4.09
CA GLU A 22 -9.48 -9.62 4.89
C GLU A 22 -9.65 -11.12 5.16
N ASP A 23 -10.25 -11.45 6.32
CA ASP A 23 -10.52 -12.82 6.77
C ASP A 23 -9.32 -13.75 6.69
N SER A 24 -8.13 -13.19 6.94
CA SER A 24 -6.86 -13.90 6.78
C SER A 24 -6.71 -15.10 7.72
N LYS A 25 -6.27 -16.23 7.18
CA LYS A 25 -5.96 -17.48 7.90
C LYS A 25 -4.53 -17.91 7.63
N ASP A 26 -4.00 -18.79 8.48
CA ASP A 26 -2.64 -19.33 8.36
C ASP A 26 -1.59 -18.22 8.17
N VAL A 27 -1.74 -17.12 8.92
CA VAL A 27 -0.83 -15.98 8.85
C VAL A 27 0.55 -16.42 9.35
N ASN A 28 1.54 -16.25 8.48
CA ASN A 28 2.93 -16.49 8.78
C ASN A 28 3.74 -15.24 8.45
N VAL A 29 4.55 -14.79 9.41
CA VAL A 29 5.43 -13.63 9.28
C VAL A 29 6.82 -14.03 9.73
N ASN A 30 7.79 -13.96 8.82
CA ASN A 30 9.19 -14.18 9.13
C ASN A 30 9.96 -12.85 9.08
N PHE A 31 10.54 -12.47 10.22
CA PHE A 31 11.42 -11.31 10.33
C PHE A 31 12.87 -11.76 10.20
N GLU A 32 13.58 -11.19 9.23
CA GLU A 32 15.02 -11.34 9.08
C GLU A 32 15.69 -9.98 9.16
N LYS A 33 17.00 -9.96 9.38
CA LYS A 33 17.74 -8.71 9.59
C LYS A 33 17.53 -7.69 8.47
N SER A 34 17.39 -8.14 7.22
CA SER A 34 17.22 -7.28 6.04
C SER A 34 16.10 -7.73 5.11
N LYS A 35 15.21 -8.63 5.57
CA LYS A 35 14.12 -9.17 4.77
C LYS A 35 12.88 -9.39 5.63
N LEU A 36 11.71 -9.12 5.07
CA LEU A 36 10.43 -9.49 5.62
C LEU A 36 9.72 -10.44 4.65
N THR A 37 9.26 -11.57 5.16
CA THR A 37 8.42 -12.51 4.40
C THR A 37 7.07 -12.65 5.08
N PHE A 38 5.99 -12.35 4.35
CA PHE A 38 4.61 -12.50 4.80
C PHE A 38 3.88 -13.49 3.89
N SER A 39 3.14 -14.42 4.48
CA SER A 39 2.20 -15.26 3.75
C SER A 39 0.93 -15.54 4.55
N CYS A 40 -0.17 -15.75 3.85
CA CYS A 40 -1.43 -16.18 4.45
C CYS A 40 -2.38 -16.75 3.39
N LEU A 41 -3.53 -17.24 3.85
CA LEU A 41 -4.71 -17.49 3.03
C LEU A 41 -5.71 -16.35 3.25
N GLY A 42 -6.28 -15.80 2.18
CA GLY A 42 -7.32 -14.76 2.24
C GLY A 42 -8.68 -15.29 1.82
N GLY A 43 -9.75 -14.68 2.35
CA GLY A 43 -11.13 -14.94 1.93
C GLY A 43 -11.65 -16.36 2.13
N SER A 44 -12.84 -16.64 1.60
CA SER A 44 -13.49 -17.95 1.66
C SER A 44 -12.89 -18.97 0.69
N ASP A 45 -12.23 -18.51 -0.38
CA ASP A 45 -11.57 -19.33 -1.39
C ASP A 45 -10.15 -19.78 -0.97
N ASN A 46 -9.69 -19.35 0.22
CA ASN A 46 -8.35 -19.60 0.73
C ASN A 46 -7.26 -19.17 -0.27
N PHE A 47 -7.45 -18.02 -0.91
CA PHE A 47 -6.48 -17.51 -1.88
C PHE A 47 -5.11 -17.28 -1.21
N LYS A 48 -4.04 -17.81 -1.82
CA LYS A 48 -2.67 -17.72 -1.27
C LYS A 48 -2.03 -16.36 -1.54
N HIS A 49 -1.64 -15.67 -0.48
CA HIS A 49 -0.82 -14.46 -0.54
C HIS A 49 0.62 -14.74 -0.12
N LEU A 50 1.58 -14.13 -0.82
CA LEU A 50 3.01 -14.18 -0.49
C LEU A 50 3.66 -12.85 -0.86
N ASN A 51 4.29 -12.20 0.11
CA ASN A 51 5.10 -11.00 -0.07
C ASN A 51 6.51 -11.27 0.47
N GLU A 52 7.51 -10.99 -0.34
CA GLU A 52 8.93 -11.00 0.04
C GLU A 52 9.49 -9.60 -0.18
N ILE A 53 10.03 -9.00 0.87
CA ILE A 53 10.45 -7.60 0.87
C ILE A 53 11.88 -7.53 1.37
N ASP A 54 12.81 -7.21 0.48
CA ASP A 54 14.18 -6.86 0.85
C ASP A 54 14.21 -5.42 1.37
N LEU A 55 14.44 -5.27 2.67
CA LEU A 55 14.28 -4.01 3.40
C LEU A 55 15.40 -3.02 3.06
N PHE A 56 15.06 -1.73 3.03
CA PHE A 56 16.02 -0.65 2.76
C PHE A 56 17.15 -0.60 3.79
N HIS A 57 16.81 -0.76 5.06
CA HIS A 57 17.76 -0.86 6.17
C HIS A 57 17.49 -2.09 7.04
N CYS A 58 18.47 -2.39 7.90
CA CYS A 58 18.35 -3.51 8.81
C CYS A 58 17.34 -3.23 9.93
N ILE A 59 16.68 -4.29 10.38
CA ILE A 59 15.78 -4.30 11.52
C ILE A 59 16.33 -5.22 12.62
N ASP A 60 15.77 -5.14 13.82
CA ASP A 60 15.93 -6.17 14.84
C ASP A 60 14.77 -7.17 14.77
N PRO A 61 14.99 -8.41 14.29
CA PRO A 61 13.93 -9.40 14.20
C PRO A 61 13.31 -9.78 15.55
N ASN A 62 14.07 -9.71 16.64
CA ASN A 62 13.63 -10.18 17.95
C ASN A 62 12.64 -9.22 18.62
N ASP A 63 12.75 -7.92 18.31
CA ASP A 63 11.82 -6.88 18.78
C ASP A 63 10.79 -6.48 17.70
N SER A 64 10.78 -7.19 16.57
CA SER A 64 9.77 -7.04 15.53
C SER A 64 8.59 -7.97 15.79
N LYS A 65 7.37 -7.51 15.52
CA LYS A 65 6.14 -8.25 15.82
C LYS A 65 5.04 -7.95 14.82
N HIS A 66 4.03 -8.81 14.76
CA HIS A 66 2.84 -8.57 13.95
C HIS A 66 1.56 -8.72 14.77
N LYS A 67 0.48 -8.10 14.28
CA LYS A 67 -0.87 -8.23 14.81
C LYS A 67 -1.84 -8.47 13.66
N ARG A 68 -2.55 -9.60 13.71
CA ARG A 68 -3.66 -9.90 12.80
C ARG A 68 -4.96 -9.28 13.32
N THR A 69 -5.75 -8.73 12.42
CA THR A 69 -7.18 -8.43 12.61
C THR A 69 -7.97 -9.06 11.46
N ASP A 70 -9.29 -9.00 11.50
CA ASP A 70 -10.10 -9.53 10.41
C ASP A 70 -10.01 -8.68 9.12
N ARG A 71 -9.44 -7.46 9.21
CA ARG A 71 -9.29 -6.55 8.06
C ARG A 71 -7.88 -6.51 7.47
N SER A 72 -6.87 -6.74 8.30
CA SER A 72 -5.47 -6.57 7.89
C SER A 72 -4.50 -7.22 8.87
N ILE A 73 -3.24 -7.34 8.43
CA ILE A 73 -2.11 -7.77 9.25
C ILE A 73 -1.12 -6.61 9.36
N LEU A 74 -0.96 -6.07 10.56
CA LEU A 74 -0.01 -5.00 10.85
C LEU A 74 1.30 -5.59 11.37
N CYS A 75 2.40 -5.37 10.66
CA CYS A 75 3.76 -5.66 11.08
C CYS A 75 4.42 -4.40 11.63
N CYS A 76 5.05 -4.52 12.80
CA CYS A 76 5.86 -3.49 13.45
C CYS A 76 7.31 -3.96 13.46
N LEU A 77 8.14 -3.34 12.62
CA LEU A 77 9.56 -3.65 12.49
C LEU A 77 10.38 -2.72 13.38
N ARG A 78 11.15 -3.25 14.32
CA ARG A 78 12.09 -2.45 15.10
C ARG A 78 13.27 -2.07 14.21
N LYS A 79 13.51 -0.78 14.00
CA LYS A 79 14.69 -0.32 13.24
C LYS A 79 15.97 -0.76 13.97
N GLY A 80 16.97 -1.22 13.22
CA GLY A 80 18.27 -1.58 13.78
C GLY A 80 19.02 -0.36 14.36
N GLU A 81 18.69 0.84 13.88
CA GLU A 81 19.22 2.11 14.38
C GLU A 81 18.07 3.10 14.64
N SER A 82 18.00 3.61 15.88
CA SER A 82 17.01 4.59 16.32
C SER A 82 17.19 5.91 15.55
N GLY A 83 16.11 6.46 15.02
CA GLY A 83 16.11 7.73 14.29
C GLY A 83 16.57 7.63 12.84
N GLN A 84 16.90 6.43 12.35
CA GLN A 84 17.26 6.22 10.95
C GLN A 84 16.07 6.52 10.04
N SER A 85 16.26 7.38 9.03
CA SER A 85 15.21 7.73 8.07
C SER A 85 15.02 6.64 7.02
N TRP A 86 13.77 6.35 6.66
CA TRP A 86 13.41 5.37 5.64
C TRP A 86 12.75 6.09 4.45
N PRO A 87 13.53 6.56 3.45
CA PRO A 87 12.96 7.22 2.27
C PRO A 87 12.19 6.26 1.36
N ARG A 88 12.38 4.95 1.53
CA ARG A 88 11.64 3.89 0.86
C ARG A 88 11.68 2.62 1.71
N LEU A 89 10.73 1.71 1.46
CA LEU A 89 10.66 0.44 2.17
C LEU A 89 11.73 -0.56 1.71
N THR A 90 11.98 -0.60 0.40
CA THR A 90 12.82 -1.63 -0.24
C THR A 90 14.23 -1.15 -0.56
N LYS A 91 15.19 -2.08 -0.54
CA LYS A 91 16.59 -1.81 -0.91
C LYS A 91 16.70 -1.22 -2.32
N GLU A 92 16.06 -1.88 -3.28
CA GLU A 92 15.95 -1.41 -4.67
C GLU A 92 14.76 -0.47 -4.83
N ARG A 93 14.83 0.41 -5.83
CA ARG A 93 13.74 1.33 -6.17
C ARG A 93 12.66 0.54 -6.93
N ALA A 94 11.71 -0.04 -6.21
CA ALA A 94 10.63 -0.84 -6.78
C ALA A 94 9.29 -0.07 -6.74
N LYS A 95 8.43 -0.29 -7.75
CA LYS A 95 7.10 0.33 -7.91
C LYS A 95 5.99 -0.29 -7.03
N MET A 96 6.30 -1.25 -6.16
CA MET A 96 5.28 -2.18 -5.63
C MET A 96 4.64 -1.82 -4.28
N MET A 97 5.09 -0.79 -3.55
CA MET A 97 4.53 -0.44 -2.24
C MET A 97 4.24 1.05 -2.08
N ASN A 98 2.95 1.41 -2.02
CA ASN A 98 2.51 2.77 -1.70
C ASN A 98 2.89 3.14 -0.25
N ASN A 99 3.63 4.22 -0.10
CA ASN A 99 3.92 4.84 1.19
C ASN A 99 2.70 5.63 1.67
N MET A 100 2.26 5.46 2.92
CA MET A 100 1.20 6.29 3.53
C MET A 100 1.71 7.69 3.95
N GLY A 101 3.02 7.93 3.90
CA GLY A 101 3.70 9.09 4.49
C GLY A 101 4.12 10.21 3.55
N GLY A 102 3.86 10.15 2.24
CA GLY A 102 4.16 11.27 1.33
C GLY A 102 4.57 10.87 -0.09
N ASP A 103 3.86 11.50 -1.04
CA ASP A 103 4.25 11.89 -2.39
C ASP A 103 4.90 10.83 -3.29
N GLU A 104 4.04 10.01 -3.89
CA GLU A 104 4.29 9.64 -5.28
C GLU A 104 3.65 10.73 -6.14
N ASP A 105 4.48 11.44 -6.90
CA ASP A 105 4.06 12.19 -8.08
C ASP A 105 3.23 11.25 -8.95
N VAL A 106 1.91 11.24 -8.71
CA VAL A 106 0.95 10.80 -9.68
C VAL A 106 1.15 11.74 -10.85
N ASP A 107 1.77 11.23 -11.90
CA ASP A 107 1.71 11.80 -13.24
C ASP A 107 0.21 11.91 -13.57
N LEU A 108 -0.39 13.02 -13.13
CA LEU A 108 -1.71 13.44 -13.56
C LEU A 108 -1.54 13.60 -15.06
N PRO A 109 -2.28 12.86 -15.90
CA PRO A 109 -2.26 13.17 -17.31
C PRO A 109 -2.58 14.66 -17.44
N GLU A 110 -1.69 15.43 -18.06
CA GLU A 110 -2.00 16.79 -18.49
C GLU A 110 -3.31 16.70 -19.26
N VAL A 111 -4.39 17.16 -18.63
CA VAL A 111 -5.64 17.40 -19.30
C VAL A 111 -5.36 18.61 -20.17
N ASP A 112 -4.98 18.35 -21.42
CA ASP A 112 -4.82 19.40 -22.42
C ASP A 112 -6.11 20.21 -22.44
N GLY A 113 -5.98 21.46 -22.03
CA GLY A 113 -7.06 22.44 -22.06
C GLY A 113 -7.21 23.01 -23.46
N ALA A 114 -8.44 23.47 -23.72
CA ALA A 114 -8.95 24.11 -24.94
C ALA A 114 -9.40 23.11 -26.02
N ASP A 115 -10.61 23.18 -26.56
CA ASP A 115 -11.27 24.40 -27.01
C ASP A 115 -12.75 24.53 -26.60
N ASP A 116 -13.04 25.70 -26.04
CA ASP A 116 -14.34 26.36 -26.06
C ASP A 116 -14.67 26.74 -27.50
N ASP A 117 -15.47 25.93 -28.18
CA ASP A 117 -16.17 26.36 -29.39
C ASP A 117 -17.66 26.43 -29.08
N SER A 118 -18.04 27.62 -28.60
CA SER A 118 -19.39 28.15 -28.71
C SER A 118 -19.95 27.97 -30.12
N GLN A 119 -20.99 27.14 -30.27
CA GLN A 119 -21.96 27.30 -31.35
C GLN A 119 -23.38 27.21 -30.79
N ASP A 120 -24.03 28.38 -30.82
CA ASP A 120 -25.45 28.64 -30.64
C ASP A 120 -26.34 27.79 -31.56
N SER A 121 -27.63 27.75 -31.21
CA SER A 121 -28.84 27.28 -31.94
C SER A 121 -29.22 25.83 -31.58
N ASP A 122 -30.43 25.49 -31.12
CA ASP A 122 -31.73 26.04 -31.48
C ASP A 122 -32.79 25.80 -30.39
N ASP A 123 -33.75 26.71 -30.38
CA ASP A 123 -34.95 26.82 -29.56
C ASP A 123 -36.00 25.77 -29.98
N GLU A 124 -36.28 24.74 -29.17
CA GLU A 124 -37.41 23.83 -29.38
C GLU A 124 -38.20 23.65 -28.06
N LYS A 125 -38.98 24.70 -27.74
CA LYS A 125 -40.39 24.67 -27.29
C LYS A 125 -40.87 23.44 -26.48
N MET A 126 -41.07 23.65 -25.17
CA MET A 126 -41.86 22.73 -24.34
C MET A 126 -43.34 22.78 -24.75
N PRO A 127 -44.05 21.63 -24.91
CA PRO A 127 -45.50 21.64 -25.03
C PRO A 127 -46.15 21.92 -23.67
N ASP A 128 -47.15 22.82 -23.67
CA ASP A 128 -48.00 23.11 -22.53
C ASP A 128 -48.79 21.85 -22.12
N LEU A 129 -48.87 21.65 -20.81
CA LEU A 129 -49.59 20.56 -20.17
C LEU A 129 -51.05 21.02 -19.95
N GLU A 130 -52.01 20.43 -20.68
CA GLU A 130 -53.44 20.48 -20.33
C GLU A 130 -53.78 19.46 -19.24
#